data_AF-A0A536WY85-F1
#
_entry.id   AF-A0A536WY85-F1
#
_cell.length_a   1.000
_cell.length_b   1.000
_cell.length_c   1.000
_cell.angle_alpha   90.00
_cell.angle_beta   90.00
_cell.angle_gamma   90.00
#
_symmetry.space_group_name_H-M   'P 1'
#
loop_
_entity.id
_entity.type
_entity.pdbx_description
1 polymer ?
#
loop_
_entity_poly.entity_id
_entity_poly.type
_entity_poly.pdbx_seq_one_letter_code
_entity_poly.pdbx_strand_id
1 'polypeptide(L)'
;AVPEHSGNETALSTTLYFAIGEILYLFWGTLANALLNGRYRVQMLADTLLSLARVMRTQAKQFATTATVASDDSQPLIGTLLQQQAALADEVQLARNILLESPRTARRQQLAGMFTQALELRDHLLACELDLDELKSRSGHASALNDLSEILTALAEATERLADALLFGRRPEPYVSLRPRLAALPWGEPGASTKRIGEASPTALAHSLANRVGHVDDEIRRLFEIARGERRPDLAVVRAAWEMFVSPTMWSWQPLMTLWQWDAPPLRHAIRAALAVGTGYAI
;
A
#
# COMPACT_ATOMS: atom_id res chain seq x y z
N ALA A 1 -53.34 23.37 40.24
CA ALA A 1 -53.66 23.05 38.83
C ALA A 1 -52.36 22.62 38.16
N VAL A 2 -52.20 21.32 37.96
CA VAL A 2 -51.05 20.75 37.23
C VAL A 2 -51.43 20.79 35.74
N PRO A 3 -50.60 21.34 34.83
CA PRO A 3 -50.97 21.41 33.42
C PRO A 3 -51.05 20.01 32.81
N GLU A 4 -52.08 19.80 31.98
CA GLU A 4 -52.39 18.53 31.33
C GLU A 4 -51.44 18.22 30.15
N HIS A 5 -50.82 17.04 30.19
CA HIS A 5 -50.64 16.05 29.11
C HIS A 5 -50.09 16.46 27.71
N SER A 6 -49.53 17.65 27.50
CA SER A 6 -48.87 18.00 26.22
C SER A 6 -47.48 17.34 25.99
N GLY A 7 -46.95 16.63 26.99
CA GLY A 7 -45.60 16.04 26.95
C GLY A 7 -45.46 14.80 26.05
N ASN A 8 -46.46 13.92 26.02
CA ASN A 8 -46.33 12.61 25.35
C ASN A 8 -46.34 12.70 23.82
N GLU A 9 -47.21 13.52 23.21
CA GLU A 9 -47.19 13.74 21.75
C GLU A 9 -45.91 14.47 21.30
N THR A 10 -45.42 15.37 22.14
CA THR A 10 -44.17 16.11 21.89
C THR A 10 -42.95 15.18 22.01
N ALA A 11 -42.92 14.26 22.97
CA ALA A 11 -41.87 13.26 23.12
C ALA A 11 -41.88 12.22 21.97
N LEU A 12 -43.06 11.75 21.56
CA LEU A 12 -43.22 10.82 20.43
C LEU A 12 -42.78 11.45 19.10
N SER A 13 -43.18 12.69 18.84
CA SER A 13 -42.77 13.41 17.63
C SER A 13 -41.26 13.68 17.63
N THR A 14 -40.67 14.07 18.75
CA THR A 14 -39.22 14.27 18.88
C THR A 14 -38.44 12.98 18.64
N THR A 15 -38.91 11.85 19.20
CA THR A 15 -38.29 10.54 18.99
C THR A 15 -38.40 10.09 17.54
N LEU A 16 -39.54 10.35 16.88
CA LEU A 16 -39.73 10.06 15.46
C LEU A 16 -38.77 10.89 14.59
N TYR A 17 -38.63 12.19 14.85
CA TYR A 17 -37.67 13.04 14.14
C TYR A 17 -36.23 12.56 14.34
N PHE A 18 -35.87 12.12 15.56
CA PHE A 18 -34.54 11.59 15.84
C PHE A 18 -34.29 10.27 15.09
N ALA A 19 -35.26 9.35 15.09
CA ALA A 19 -35.17 8.08 14.36
C ALA A 19 -35.07 8.28 12.85
N ILE A 20 -35.85 9.22 12.28
CA ILE A 20 -35.76 9.57 10.86
C ILE A 20 -34.38 10.18 10.56
N GLY A 21 -33.87 11.06 11.44
CA GLY A 21 -32.54 11.64 11.31
C GLY A 21 -31.43 10.58 11.32
N GLU A 22 -31.51 9.61 12.23
CA GLU A 22 -30.56 8.50 12.31
C GLU A 22 -30.58 7.63 11.04
N ILE A 23 -31.77 7.26 10.55
CA ILE A 23 -31.93 6.48 9.32
C ILE A 23 -31.37 7.24 8.12
N LEU A 24 -31.70 8.54 8.00
CA LEU A 24 -31.22 9.38 6.91
C LEU A 24 -29.69 9.54 6.96
N TYR A 25 -29.12 9.69 8.16
CA TYR A 25 -27.67 9.75 8.36
C TYR A 25 -26.98 8.43 7.99
N LEU A 26 -27.53 7.29 8.40
CA LEU A 26 -27.01 5.97 8.02
C LEU A 26 -27.06 5.77 6.50
N PHE A 27 -28.16 6.15 5.86
CA PHE A 27 -28.29 6.08 4.41
C PHE A 27 -27.28 6.99 3.72
N TRP A 28 -27.15 8.24 4.18
CA TRP A 28 -26.16 9.17 3.65
C TRP A 28 -24.73 8.67 3.83
N GLY A 29 -24.37 8.21 5.03
CA GLY A 29 -23.04 7.71 5.35
C GLY A 29 -22.67 6.47 4.54
N THR A 30 -23.60 5.53 4.36
CA THR A 30 -23.39 4.34 3.53
C THR A 30 -23.24 4.69 2.06
N LEU A 31 -24.07 5.60 1.54
CA LEU A 31 -23.97 6.06 0.15
C LEU A 31 -22.68 6.83 -0.11
N ALA A 32 -22.32 7.78 0.77
CA ALA A 32 -21.08 8.54 0.68
C ALA A 32 -19.86 7.61 0.73
N ASN A 33 -19.86 6.62 1.63
CA ASN A 33 -18.80 5.62 1.70
C ASN A 33 -18.75 4.78 0.40
N ALA A 34 -19.89 4.31 -0.12
CA ALA A 34 -19.93 3.56 -1.36
C ALA A 34 -19.34 4.35 -2.56
N LEU A 35 -19.63 5.65 -2.64
CA LEU A 35 -19.12 6.55 -3.67
C LEU A 35 -17.60 6.82 -3.51
N LEU A 36 -17.13 7.00 -2.27
CA LEU A 36 -15.74 7.36 -1.98
C LEU A 36 -14.80 6.15 -1.90
N ASN A 37 -15.29 4.96 -1.58
CA ASN A 37 -14.49 3.74 -1.43
C ASN A 37 -13.66 3.43 -2.69
N GLY A 38 -14.22 3.70 -3.87
CA GLY A 38 -13.46 3.58 -5.13
C GLY A 38 -12.23 4.49 -5.18
N ARG A 39 -12.36 5.73 -4.69
CA ARG A 39 -11.25 6.70 -4.62
C ARG A 39 -10.25 6.35 -3.53
N TYR A 40 -10.70 5.93 -2.35
CA TYR A 40 -9.80 5.52 -1.26
C TYR A 40 -8.88 4.37 -1.66
N ARG A 41 -9.38 3.39 -2.41
CA ARG A 41 -8.55 2.29 -2.94
C ARG A 41 -7.46 2.76 -3.89
N VAL A 42 -7.78 3.73 -4.75
CA VAL A 42 -6.79 4.33 -5.68
C VAL A 42 -5.78 5.16 -4.92
N GLN A 43 -6.23 5.97 -3.97
CA GLN A 43 -5.36 6.81 -3.14
C GLN A 43 -4.38 5.95 -2.34
N MET A 44 -4.85 4.89 -1.71
CA MET A 44 -4.00 3.99 -0.93
C MET A 44 -2.93 3.29 -1.79
N LEU A 45 -3.27 2.89 -3.01
CA LEU A 45 -2.28 2.36 -3.95
C LEU A 45 -1.27 3.44 -4.38
N ALA A 46 -1.75 4.63 -4.69
CA ALA A 46 -0.90 5.75 -5.09
C ALA A 46 0.07 6.13 -3.96
N ASP A 47 -0.41 6.23 -2.71
CA ASP A 47 0.41 6.52 -1.53
C ASP A 47 1.50 5.45 -1.35
N THR A 48 1.14 4.17 -1.51
CA THR A 48 2.12 3.06 -1.48
C THR A 48 3.19 3.21 -2.57
N LEU A 49 2.80 3.55 -3.80
CA LEU A 49 3.74 3.76 -4.91
C LEU A 49 4.64 4.99 -4.69
N LEU A 50 4.10 6.08 -4.16
CA LEU A 50 4.86 7.28 -3.79
C LEU A 50 5.85 6.99 -2.65
N SER A 51 5.48 6.11 -1.71
CA SER A 51 6.36 5.64 -0.64
C SER A 51 7.50 4.78 -1.17
N LEU A 52 7.22 3.86 -2.09
CA LEU A 52 8.25 3.09 -2.79
C LEU A 52 9.20 3.99 -3.59
N ALA A 53 8.68 5.00 -4.28
CA ALA A 53 9.51 5.96 -5.00
C ALA A 53 10.43 6.76 -4.06
N ARG A 54 9.95 7.13 -2.86
CA ARG A 54 10.77 7.75 -1.81
C ARG A 54 11.91 6.83 -1.37
N VAL A 55 11.64 5.54 -1.15
CA VAL A 55 12.67 4.53 -0.83
C VAL A 55 13.69 4.43 -1.95
N MET A 56 13.25 4.31 -3.22
CA MET A 56 14.15 4.27 -4.38
C MET A 56 15.07 5.48 -4.46
N ARG A 57 14.55 6.69 -4.23
CA ARG A 57 15.36 7.92 -4.22
C ARG A 57 16.40 7.92 -3.12
N THR A 58 16.03 7.47 -1.92
CA THR A 58 16.98 7.39 -0.81
C THR A 58 18.06 6.34 -1.08
N GLN A 59 17.70 5.17 -1.63
CA GLN A 59 18.67 4.16 -2.06
C GLN A 59 19.58 4.68 -3.19
N ALA A 60 19.03 5.39 -4.17
CA ALA A 60 19.82 6.02 -5.23
C ALA A 60 20.85 7.01 -4.66
N LYS A 61 20.47 7.84 -3.68
CA LYS A 61 21.41 8.73 -2.98
C LYS A 61 22.51 7.93 -2.29
N GLN A 62 22.20 6.81 -1.65
CA GLN A 62 23.23 5.94 -1.06
C GLN A 62 24.19 5.35 -2.10
N PHE A 63 23.71 5.01 -3.29
CA PHE A 63 24.55 4.49 -4.38
C PHE A 63 25.56 5.57 -4.81
N ALA A 64 25.10 6.82 -4.95
CA ALA A 64 25.95 7.96 -5.30
C ALA A 64 26.97 8.31 -4.18
N THR A 65 26.54 8.37 -2.91
CA THR A 65 27.45 8.65 -1.79
C THR A 65 28.52 7.56 -1.62
N THR A 66 28.17 6.30 -1.89
CA THR A 66 29.11 5.18 -1.84
C THR A 66 30.19 5.29 -2.93
N ALA A 67 29.86 5.87 -4.09
CA ALA A 67 30.82 6.09 -5.17
C ALA A 67 31.87 7.18 -4.85
N THR A 68 31.52 8.17 -4.03
CA THR A 68 32.39 9.35 -3.79
C THR A 68 33.40 9.20 -2.64
N VAL A 69 33.41 8.05 -1.93
CA VAL A 69 34.28 7.70 -0.79
C VAL A 69 34.06 8.57 0.47
N ALA A 70 33.59 7.89 1.53
CA ALA A 70 33.66 8.25 2.96
C ALA A 70 33.24 9.69 3.35
N SER A 71 31.93 9.94 3.39
CA SER A 71 31.37 11.01 4.19
C SER A 71 30.52 10.46 5.34
N ASP A 72 30.69 11.06 6.51
CA ASP A 72 29.94 10.87 7.78
C ASP A 72 28.40 10.97 7.58
N ASP A 73 27.98 11.55 6.46
CA ASP A 73 26.59 11.68 5.97
C ASP A 73 25.91 10.35 5.57
N SER A 74 26.61 9.21 5.57
CA SER A 74 25.99 7.91 5.24
C SER A 74 25.17 7.32 6.40
N GLN A 75 25.54 7.61 7.64
CA GLN A 75 24.78 7.16 8.82
C GLN A 75 23.35 7.73 8.89
N PRO A 76 23.10 9.04 8.65
CA PRO A 76 21.73 9.56 8.64
C PRO A 76 20.88 8.98 7.49
N LEU A 77 21.48 8.59 6.37
CA LEU A 77 20.77 7.98 5.24
C LEU A 77 20.25 6.56 5.55
N ILE A 78 21.00 5.76 6.32
CA ILE A 78 20.56 4.41 6.74
C ILE A 78 19.40 4.52 7.73
N GLY A 79 19.51 5.42 8.72
CA GLY A 79 18.41 5.68 9.66
C GLY A 79 17.13 6.15 8.95
N THR A 80 17.28 6.99 7.93
CA THR A 80 16.17 7.46 7.09
C THR A 80 15.55 6.32 6.28
N LEU A 81 16.35 5.42 5.68
CA LEU A 81 15.83 4.24 4.99
C LEU A 81 15.05 3.33 5.93
N LEU A 82 15.60 3.01 7.10
CA LEU A 82 14.92 2.16 8.06
C LEU A 82 13.56 2.75 8.49
N GLN A 83 13.51 4.07 8.71
CA GLN A 83 12.25 4.75 9.02
C GLN A 83 11.26 4.71 7.84
N GLN A 84 11.73 4.90 6.61
CA GLN A 84 10.90 4.79 5.41
C GLN A 84 10.37 3.36 5.20
N GLN A 85 11.19 2.34 5.45
CA GLN A 85 10.79 0.93 5.34
C GLN A 85 9.76 0.54 6.42
N ALA A 86 9.90 1.06 7.64
CA ALA A 86 8.92 0.87 8.69
C ALA A 86 7.58 1.53 8.32
N ALA A 87 7.60 2.79 7.87
CA ALA A 87 6.40 3.48 7.42
C ALA A 87 5.73 2.79 6.21
N LEU A 88 6.54 2.32 5.25
CA LEU A 88 6.06 1.57 4.10
C LEU A 88 5.41 0.24 4.52
N ALA A 89 5.92 -0.44 5.55
CA ALA A 89 5.32 -1.68 6.05
C ALA A 89 3.91 -1.43 6.62
N ASP A 90 3.73 -0.33 7.37
CA ASP A 90 2.42 0.07 7.90
C ASP A 90 1.45 0.45 6.77
N GLU A 91 1.91 1.23 5.78
CA GLU A 91 1.12 1.59 4.60
C GLU A 91 0.72 0.35 3.79
N VAL A 92 1.64 -0.59 3.57
CA VAL A 92 1.36 -1.88 2.90
C VAL A 92 0.32 -2.67 3.65
N GLN A 93 0.36 -2.70 4.98
CA GLN A 93 -0.61 -3.44 5.78
C GLN A 93 -2.01 -2.82 5.67
N LEU A 94 -2.10 -1.48 5.69
CA LEU A 94 -3.35 -0.75 5.50
C LEU A 94 -3.89 -0.91 4.06
N ALA A 95 -3.01 -0.82 3.07
CA ALA A 95 -3.28 -1.02 1.66
C ALA A 95 -3.79 -2.43 1.38
N ARG A 96 -3.14 -3.45 1.94
CA ARG A 96 -3.53 -4.85 1.83
C ARG A 96 -4.97 -5.07 2.29
N ASN A 97 -5.33 -4.53 3.46
CA ASN A 97 -6.68 -4.68 4.00
C ASN A 97 -7.73 -4.08 3.05
N ILE A 98 -7.49 -2.89 2.50
CA ILE A 98 -8.48 -2.17 1.68
C ILE A 98 -8.47 -2.65 0.22
N LEU A 99 -7.31 -2.78 -0.41
CA LEU A 99 -7.21 -3.15 -1.82
C LEU A 99 -7.55 -4.61 -2.06
N LEU A 100 -7.14 -5.49 -1.16
CA LEU A 100 -7.46 -6.89 -1.31
C LEU A 100 -8.88 -7.20 -0.83
N GLU A 101 -9.56 -6.39 -0.02
CA GLU A 101 -10.96 -6.68 0.36
C GLU A 101 -11.89 -6.81 -0.87
N SER A 102 -12.20 -8.05 -1.25
CA SER A 102 -13.13 -8.53 -2.28
C SER A 102 -12.96 -7.89 -3.67
N PRO A 103 -11.94 -8.28 -4.46
CA PRO A 103 -11.72 -7.77 -5.82
C PRO A 103 -12.66 -8.44 -6.82
N ARG A 104 -13.97 -8.18 -6.70
CA ARG A 104 -15.01 -8.81 -7.55
C ARG A 104 -15.20 -8.12 -8.90
N THR A 105 -14.73 -6.88 -9.06
CA THR A 105 -14.84 -6.11 -10.31
C THR A 105 -13.49 -6.04 -11.03
N ALA A 106 -13.50 -5.92 -12.37
CA ALA A 106 -12.28 -5.84 -13.18
C ALA A 106 -11.34 -4.71 -12.73
N ARG A 107 -11.90 -3.55 -12.35
CA ARG A 107 -11.10 -2.42 -11.83
C ARG A 107 -10.46 -2.72 -10.47
N ARG A 108 -11.17 -3.39 -9.56
CA ARG A 108 -10.60 -3.81 -8.26
C ARG A 108 -9.54 -4.89 -8.44
N GLN A 109 -9.75 -5.79 -9.39
CA GLN A 109 -8.76 -6.81 -9.78
C GLN A 109 -7.48 -6.19 -10.34
N GLN A 110 -7.62 -5.16 -11.17
CA GLN A 110 -6.50 -4.38 -11.68
C GLN A 110 -5.70 -3.73 -10.54
N LEU A 111 -6.36 -3.04 -9.61
CA LEU A 111 -5.71 -2.42 -8.45
C LEU A 111 -5.01 -3.46 -7.55
N ALA A 112 -5.65 -4.61 -7.32
CA ALA A 112 -5.05 -5.70 -6.55
C ALA A 112 -3.80 -6.27 -7.25
N GLY A 113 -3.84 -6.46 -8.57
CA GLY A 113 -2.67 -6.91 -9.34
C GLY A 113 -1.54 -5.88 -9.34
N MET A 114 -1.86 -4.59 -9.43
CA MET A 114 -0.86 -3.53 -9.27
C MET A 114 -0.25 -3.53 -7.86
N PHE A 115 -1.06 -3.78 -6.83
CA PHE A 115 -0.56 -3.88 -5.47
C PHE A 115 0.38 -5.08 -5.28
N THR A 116 0.06 -6.26 -5.82
CA THR A 116 0.98 -7.42 -5.83
C THR A 116 2.31 -7.07 -6.49
N GLN A 117 2.25 -6.39 -7.64
CA GLN A 117 3.42 -5.93 -8.35
C GLN A 117 4.26 -4.92 -7.52
N ALA A 118 3.62 -4.09 -6.71
CA ALA A 118 4.28 -3.18 -5.79
C ALA A 118 4.96 -3.90 -4.61
N LEU A 119 4.43 -5.06 -4.17
CA LEU A 119 5.08 -5.91 -3.16
C LEU A 119 6.36 -6.55 -3.71
N GLU A 120 6.31 -7.10 -4.92
CA GLU A 120 7.50 -7.63 -5.61
C GLU A 120 8.57 -6.54 -5.76
N LEU A 121 8.16 -5.33 -6.13
CA LEU A 121 9.04 -4.17 -6.23
C LEU A 121 9.73 -3.86 -4.90
N ARG A 122 8.98 -3.86 -3.79
CA ARG A 122 9.53 -3.68 -2.44
C ARG A 122 10.58 -4.74 -2.11
N ASP A 123 10.30 -6.00 -2.41
CA ASP A 123 11.20 -7.11 -2.08
C ASP A 123 12.51 -7.03 -2.88
N HIS A 124 12.45 -6.61 -4.14
CA HIS A 124 13.65 -6.33 -4.93
C HIS A 124 14.46 -5.16 -4.37
N LEU A 125 13.81 -4.08 -3.91
CA LEU A 125 14.50 -2.94 -3.28
C LEU A 125 15.16 -3.33 -1.96
N LEU A 126 14.50 -4.13 -1.12
CA LEU A 126 15.09 -4.66 0.12
C LEU A 126 16.32 -5.53 -0.17
N ALA A 127 16.26 -6.36 -1.21
CA ALA A 127 17.39 -7.17 -1.61
C ALA A 127 18.55 -6.34 -2.20
N CYS A 128 18.27 -5.24 -2.90
CA CYS A 128 19.30 -4.31 -3.37
C CYS A 128 20.05 -3.64 -2.21
N GLU A 129 19.35 -3.32 -1.12
CA GLU A 129 19.94 -2.70 0.08
C GLU A 129 20.99 -3.62 0.72
N LEU A 130 20.65 -4.91 0.88
CA LEU A 130 21.56 -5.92 1.42
C LEU A 130 22.82 -6.11 0.57
N ASP A 131 22.65 -6.22 -0.76
CA ASP A 131 23.78 -6.38 -1.70
C ASP A 131 24.70 -5.15 -1.68
N LEU A 132 24.13 -3.94 -1.53
CA LEU A 132 24.90 -2.71 -1.44
C LEU A 132 25.72 -2.63 -0.14
N ASP A 133 25.17 -3.02 0.99
CA ASP A 133 25.92 -3.03 2.25
C ASP A 133 27.10 -4.02 2.19
N GLU A 134 26.95 -5.16 1.49
CA GLU A 134 28.07 -6.05 1.22
C GLU A 134 29.09 -5.41 0.28
N LEU A 135 28.66 -4.71 -0.78
CA LEU A 135 29.54 -4.04 -1.74
C LEU A 135 30.31 -2.87 -1.14
N LYS A 136 29.72 -2.10 -0.22
CA LYS A 136 30.39 -1.01 0.53
C LYS A 136 31.64 -1.51 1.26
N SER A 137 31.60 -2.75 1.77
CA SER A 137 32.74 -3.35 2.47
C SER A 137 33.91 -3.72 1.55
N ARG A 138 33.71 -3.72 0.22
CA ARG A 138 34.66 -4.18 -0.81
C ARG A 138 34.75 -3.15 -1.95
N SER A 139 35.48 -2.06 -1.74
CA SER A 139 35.54 -0.89 -2.65
C SER A 139 36.19 -1.16 -4.02
N GLY A 140 35.57 -0.66 -5.10
CA GLY A 140 36.13 -0.71 -6.46
C GLY A 140 35.25 -0.24 -7.64
N HIS A 141 33.93 -0.03 -7.47
CA HIS A 141 32.97 0.16 -8.58
C HIS A 141 32.22 1.52 -8.57
N ALA A 142 32.90 2.61 -8.19
CA ALA A 142 32.28 3.92 -8.02
C ALA A 142 31.48 4.43 -9.24
N SER A 143 32.03 4.34 -10.45
CA SER A 143 31.35 4.82 -11.67
C SER A 143 30.05 4.07 -11.94
N ALA A 144 30.06 2.74 -11.83
CA ALA A 144 28.88 1.92 -12.10
C ALA A 144 27.77 2.14 -11.04
N LEU A 145 28.13 2.44 -9.79
CA LEU A 145 27.17 2.81 -8.75
C LEU A 145 26.51 4.17 -9.01
N ASN A 146 27.24 5.14 -9.53
CA ASN A 146 26.67 6.43 -9.93
C ASN A 146 25.65 6.26 -11.07
N ASP A 147 26.00 5.49 -12.11
CA ASP A 147 25.05 5.24 -13.19
C ASP A 147 23.81 4.48 -12.71
N LEU A 148 23.98 3.55 -11.77
CA LEU A 148 22.87 2.83 -11.16
C LEU A 148 21.98 3.75 -10.30
N SER A 149 22.58 4.73 -9.61
CA SER A 149 21.86 5.78 -8.89
C SER A 149 20.95 6.58 -9.82
N GLU A 150 21.46 6.98 -10.99
CA GLU A 150 20.67 7.71 -11.99
C GLU A 150 19.51 6.87 -12.52
N ILE A 151 19.75 5.58 -12.80
CA ILE A 151 18.71 4.66 -13.26
C ILE A 151 17.63 4.50 -12.19
N LEU A 152 18.02 4.25 -10.93
CA LEU A 152 17.07 4.10 -9.84
C LEU A 152 16.26 5.38 -9.58
N THR A 153 16.87 6.56 -9.76
CA THR A 153 16.18 7.85 -9.71
C THR A 153 15.14 7.97 -10.83
N ALA A 154 15.49 7.60 -12.06
CA ALA A 154 14.56 7.60 -13.19
C ALA A 154 13.41 6.60 -13.00
N LEU A 155 13.67 5.43 -12.39
CA LEU A 155 12.64 4.45 -12.01
C LEU A 155 11.69 5.01 -10.94
N ALA A 156 12.21 5.75 -9.96
CA ALA A 156 11.41 6.44 -8.96
C ALA A 156 10.47 7.47 -9.60
N GLU A 157 10.99 8.31 -10.51
CA GLU A 157 10.19 9.29 -11.25
C GLU A 157 9.10 8.64 -12.12
N ALA A 158 9.39 7.50 -12.75
CA ALA A 158 8.39 6.75 -13.50
C ALA A 158 7.27 6.22 -12.57
N THR A 159 7.63 5.74 -11.39
CA THR A 159 6.67 5.25 -10.38
C THR A 159 5.78 6.38 -9.87
N GLU A 160 6.31 7.58 -9.66
CA GLU A 160 5.53 8.77 -9.26
C GLU A 160 4.57 9.23 -10.36
N ARG A 161 5.04 9.29 -11.61
CA ARG A 161 4.16 9.60 -12.75
C ARG A 161 3.00 8.62 -12.89
N LEU A 162 3.24 7.34 -12.58
CA LEU A 162 2.17 6.35 -12.52
C LEU A 162 1.18 6.66 -11.38
N ALA A 163 1.67 6.92 -10.17
CA ALA A 163 0.83 7.28 -9.02
C ALA A 163 -0.03 8.52 -9.30
N ASP A 164 0.56 9.57 -9.88
CA ASP A 164 -0.17 10.77 -10.30
C ASP A 164 -1.24 10.45 -11.34
N ALA A 165 -0.91 9.68 -12.38
CA ALA A 165 -1.89 9.28 -13.39
C ALA A 165 -3.09 8.55 -12.75
N LEU A 166 -2.85 7.68 -11.76
CA LEU A 166 -3.91 7.00 -11.02
C LEU A 166 -4.78 7.98 -10.23
N LEU A 167 -4.17 8.90 -9.48
CA LEU A 167 -4.88 9.90 -8.66
C LEU A 167 -5.77 10.82 -9.52
N PHE A 168 -5.28 11.22 -10.69
CA PHE A 168 -6.05 12.04 -11.64
C PHE A 168 -7.03 11.22 -12.50
N GLY A 169 -7.09 9.89 -12.34
CA GLY A 169 -7.93 9.02 -13.15
C GLY A 169 -7.55 9.01 -14.64
N ARG A 170 -6.30 9.34 -14.97
CA ARG A 170 -5.76 9.38 -16.33
C ARG A 170 -5.16 8.03 -16.72
N ARG A 171 -5.13 7.74 -18.01
CA ARG A 171 -4.35 6.60 -18.53
C ARG A 171 -2.88 7.01 -18.57
N PRO A 172 -1.96 6.29 -17.91
CA PRO A 172 -0.55 6.62 -17.93
C PRO A 172 0.03 6.42 -19.33
N GLU A 173 1.04 7.21 -19.70
CA GLU A 173 1.78 7.06 -20.96
C GLU A 173 2.53 5.71 -21.01
N PRO A 174 2.85 5.19 -22.21
CA PRO A 174 3.63 3.96 -22.32
C PRO A 174 4.99 4.13 -21.62
N TYR A 175 5.37 3.12 -20.83
CA TYR A 175 6.67 3.10 -20.17
C TYR A 175 7.77 2.65 -21.14
N VAL A 176 8.90 3.36 -21.12
CA VAL A 176 10.10 3.01 -21.88
C VAL A 176 11.08 2.34 -20.92
N SER A 177 11.43 1.08 -21.19
CA SER A 177 12.34 0.30 -20.33
C SER A 177 13.76 0.86 -20.36
N LEU A 178 14.40 0.88 -19.19
CA LEU A 178 15.79 1.23 -18.97
C LEU A 178 16.73 0.02 -19.01
N ARG A 179 16.22 -1.21 -19.26
CA ARG A 179 17.04 -2.42 -19.47
C ARG A 179 18.18 -2.22 -20.48
N PRO A 180 17.99 -1.55 -21.64
CA PRO A 180 19.08 -1.31 -22.57
C PRO A 180 20.20 -0.44 -21.96
N ARG A 181 19.83 0.54 -21.13
CA ARG A 181 20.78 1.41 -20.43
C ARG A 181 21.55 0.63 -19.36
N LEU A 182 20.87 -0.25 -18.61
CA LEU A 182 21.50 -1.15 -17.64
C LEU A 182 22.50 -2.12 -18.29
N ALA A 183 22.18 -2.64 -19.48
CA ALA A 183 23.04 -3.57 -20.21
C ALA A 183 24.31 -2.91 -20.78
N ALA A 184 24.29 -1.59 -21.00
CA ALA A 184 25.42 -0.82 -21.51
C ALA A 184 26.44 -0.42 -20.43
N LEU A 185 26.17 -0.73 -19.16
CA LEU A 185 27.02 -0.31 -18.04
C LEU A 185 28.34 -1.09 -17.99
N PRO A 186 29.47 -0.41 -17.71
CA PRO A 186 30.79 -1.03 -17.65
C PRO A 186 31.00 -1.73 -16.29
N TRP A 187 30.48 -2.95 -16.14
CA TRP A 187 30.59 -3.73 -14.90
C TRP A 187 31.95 -4.43 -14.67
N GLY A 188 32.96 -4.14 -15.49
CA GLY A 188 34.28 -4.80 -15.47
C GLY A 188 34.23 -6.22 -16.04
N GLU A 189 35.31 -6.66 -16.72
CA GLU A 189 35.34 -8.01 -17.29
C GLU A 189 35.31 -9.11 -16.19
N PRO A 190 34.62 -10.25 -16.40
CA PRO A 190 34.53 -11.35 -15.44
C PRO A 190 35.86 -12.06 -15.07
N GLY A 191 37.03 -11.52 -15.40
CA GLY A 191 38.26 -12.30 -15.60
C GLY A 191 39.37 -12.24 -14.55
N ALA A 192 39.35 -11.35 -13.54
CA ALA A 192 40.58 -11.06 -12.77
C ALA A 192 40.43 -10.96 -11.24
N SER A 193 39.61 -11.81 -10.60
CA SER A 193 39.66 -11.96 -9.14
C SER A 193 40.07 -13.38 -8.74
N THR A 194 41.25 -13.48 -8.14
CA THR A 194 41.82 -14.72 -7.61
C THR A 194 40.88 -15.31 -6.55
N LYS A 195 40.25 -16.43 -6.93
CA LYS A 195 39.22 -17.15 -6.18
C LYS A 195 39.69 -17.55 -4.78
N ARG A 196 39.04 -17.05 -3.74
CA ARG A 196 39.06 -17.63 -2.39
C ARG A 196 37.73 -18.39 -2.21
N ILE A 197 37.79 -19.65 -1.78
CA ILE A 197 36.62 -20.53 -1.70
C ILE A 197 35.64 -19.96 -0.65
N GLY A 198 34.46 -19.50 -1.08
CA GLY A 198 33.38 -19.04 -0.22
C GLY A 198 33.04 -17.54 -0.28
N GLU A 199 33.84 -16.71 -0.95
CA GLU A 199 33.60 -15.25 -1.04
C GLU A 199 33.11 -14.86 -2.44
N ALA A 200 31.96 -14.16 -2.51
CA ALA A 200 31.46 -13.60 -3.76
C ALA A 200 32.41 -12.50 -4.26
N SER A 201 32.84 -12.60 -5.52
CA SER A 201 33.71 -11.58 -6.12
C SER A 201 32.96 -10.24 -6.21
N PRO A 202 33.63 -9.10 -5.97
CA PRO A 202 33.01 -7.77 -6.06
C PRO A 202 32.30 -7.50 -7.40
N THR A 203 32.82 -8.08 -8.48
CA THR A 203 32.19 -8.01 -9.81
C THR A 203 30.89 -8.81 -9.88
N ALA A 204 30.80 -9.96 -9.21
CA ALA A 204 29.57 -10.76 -9.16
C ALA A 204 28.47 -10.07 -8.33
N LEU A 205 28.84 -9.40 -7.23
CA LEU A 205 27.92 -8.56 -6.45
C LEU A 205 27.40 -7.37 -7.26
N ALA A 206 28.28 -6.70 -8.01
CA ALA A 206 27.89 -5.60 -8.88
C ALA A 206 26.91 -6.06 -10.00
N HIS A 207 27.15 -7.23 -10.61
CA HIS A 207 26.22 -7.83 -11.56
C HIS A 207 24.89 -8.27 -10.91
N SER A 208 24.93 -8.81 -9.69
CA SER A 208 23.72 -9.12 -8.91
C SER A 208 22.87 -7.88 -8.72
N LEU A 209 23.48 -6.78 -8.24
CA LEU A 209 22.82 -5.51 -8.03
C LEU A 209 22.22 -4.94 -9.33
N ALA A 210 22.98 -4.97 -10.42
CA ALA A 210 22.51 -4.57 -11.75
C ALA A 210 21.29 -5.38 -12.22
N ASN A 211 21.34 -6.70 -12.02
CA ASN A 211 20.25 -7.58 -12.39
C ASN A 211 19.00 -7.32 -11.53
N ARG A 212 19.16 -7.05 -10.23
CA ARG A 212 18.06 -6.69 -9.33
C ARG A 212 17.40 -5.37 -9.73
N VAL A 213 18.18 -4.33 -10.05
CA VAL A 213 17.62 -3.06 -10.58
C VAL A 213 16.94 -3.30 -11.94
N GLY A 214 17.45 -4.23 -12.75
CA GLY A 214 16.75 -4.68 -13.94
C GLY A 214 15.41 -5.36 -13.64
N HIS A 215 15.30 -6.13 -12.57
CA HIS A 215 14.02 -6.67 -12.13
C HIS A 215 13.08 -5.55 -11.68
N VAL A 216 13.57 -4.55 -10.94
CA VAL A 216 12.79 -3.34 -10.58
C VAL A 216 12.21 -2.65 -11.84
N ASP A 217 13.02 -2.47 -12.90
CA ASP A 217 12.56 -1.93 -14.19
C ASP A 217 11.45 -2.78 -14.82
N ASP A 218 11.64 -4.10 -14.85
CA ASP A 218 10.62 -5.02 -15.37
C ASP A 218 9.34 -4.93 -14.57
N GLU A 219 9.42 -4.89 -13.24
CA GLU A 219 8.25 -4.83 -12.39
C GLU A 219 7.48 -3.50 -12.58
N ILE A 220 8.18 -2.37 -12.77
CA ILE A 220 7.58 -1.08 -13.14
C ILE A 220 6.92 -1.16 -14.53
N ARG A 221 7.57 -1.77 -15.52
CA ARG A 221 6.95 -1.97 -16.84
C ARG A 221 5.64 -2.77 -16.73
N ARG A 222 5.61 -3.85 -15.94
CA ARG A 222 4.38 -4.62 -15.71
C ARG A 222 3.32 -3.78 -15.00
N LEU A 223 3.68 -2.94 -14.03
CA LEU A 223 2.77 -1.99 -13.38
C LEU A 223 2.07 -1.08 -14.41
N PHE A 224 2.83 -0.51 -15.34
CA PHE A 224 2.28 0.32 -16.42
C PHE A 224 1.37 -0.46 -17.37
N GLU A 225 1.77 -1.67 -17.78
CA GLU A 225 0.95 -2.54 -18.63
C GLU A 225 -0.38 -2.91 -17.96
N ILE A 226 -0.36 -3.23 -16.66
CA ILE A 226 -1.58 -3.51 -15.88
C ILE A 226 -2.42 -2.23 -15.76
N ALA A 227 -1.82 -1.08 -15.43
CA ALA A 227 -2.53 0.20 -15.27
C ALA A 227 -3.23 0.65 -16.56
N ARG A 228 -2.63 0.36 -17.72
CA ARG A 228 -3.20 0.64 -19.05
C ARG A 228 -4.21 -0.40 -19.52
N GLY A 229 -4.33 -1.53 -18.83
CA GLY A 229 -5.21 -2.65 -19.21
C GLY A 229 -4.67 -3.52 -20.35
N GLU A 230 -3.39 -3.38 -20.68
CA GLU A 230 -2.70 -4.14 -21.73
C GLU A 230 -2.31 -5.55 -21.25
N ARG A 231 -2.10 -5.70 -19.94
CA ARG A 231 -1.91 -6.99 -19.27
C ARG A 231 -3.04 -7.23 -18.27
N ARG A 232 -3.61 -8.45 -18.29
CA ARG A 232 -4.55 -8.89 -17.25
C ARG A 232 -3.76 -9.25 -15.98
N PRO A 233 -4.22 -8.80 -14.79
CA PRO A 233 -3.57 -9.16 -13.54
C PRO A 233 -3.73 -10.67 -13.28
N ASP A 234 -2.63 -11.35 -12.96
CA ASP A 234 -2.70 -12.75 -12.52
C ASP A 234 -3.10 -12.78 -11.04
N LEU A 235 -4.40 -12.98 -10.82
CA LEU A 235 -4.96 -13.08 -9.48
C LEU A 235 -5.17 -14.54 -9.07
N ALA A 236 -4.72 -15.54 -9.82
CA ALA A 236 -4.97 -16.94 -9.46
C ALA A 236 -4.40 -17.28 -8.07
N VAL A 237 -3.16 -16.83 -7.81
CA VAL A 237 -2.48 -16.97 -6.51
C VAL A 237 -3.15 -16.13 -5.44
N VAL A 238 -3.50 -14.88 -5.74
CA VAL A 238 -4.21 -14.00 -4.81
C VAL A 238 -5.54 -14.65 -4.41
N ARG A 239 -6.36 -15.11 -5.37
CA ARG A 239 -7.68 -15.74 -5.13
C ARG A 239 -7.63 -16.98 -4.25
N ALA A 240 -6.54 -17.75 -4.32
CA ALA A 240 -6.37 -18.99 -3.55
C ALA A 240 -6.00 -18.74 -2.08
N ALA A 241 -5.23 -17.68 -1.80
CA ALA A 241 -4.76 -17.37 -0.45
C ALA A 241 -5.45 -16.11 0.16
N TRP A 242 -6.38 -15.51 -0.58
CA TRP A 242 -6.96 -14.20 -0.30
C TRP A 242 -7.60 -14.07 1.09
N GLU A 243 -8.32 -15.09 1.55
CA GLU A 243 -8.99 -15.09 2.86
C GLU A 243 -8.01 -15.08 4.03
N MET A 244 -6.81 -15.65 3.86
CA MET A 244 -5.74 -15.60 4.86
C MET A 244 -5.10 -14.21 4.94
N PHE A 245 -5.20 -13.43 3.86
CA PHE A 245 -4.58 -12.12 3.76
C PHE A 245 -5.50 -10.95 4.11
N VAL A 246 -6.77 -11.15 4.43
CA VAL A 246 -7.65 -10.05 4.87
C VAL A 246 -8.24 -10.42 6.21
N SER A 247 -8.21 -9.50 7.19
CA SER A 247 -8.94 -9.69 8.43
C SER A 247 -10.42 -9.91 8.09
N PRO A 248 -11.02 -11.08 8.42
CA PRO A 248 -12.37 -11.38 8.04
C PRO A 248 -13.34 -10.42 8.73
N THR A 249 -13.67 -9.32 8.05
CA THR A 249 -14.75 -8.41 8.43
C THR A 249 -16.01 -8.92 7.75
N MET A 250 -16.50 -10.08 8.19
CA MET A 250 -17.81 -10.54 7.76
C MET A 250 -18.86 -9.68 8.45
N TRP A 251 -19.52 -8.82 7.68
CA TRP A 251 -20.77 -8.20 8.11
C TRP A 251 -21.84 -9.29 8.19
N SER A 252 -21.96 -9.90 9.37
CA SER A 252 -22.99 -10.89 9.64
C SER A 252 -24.15 -10.21 10.37
N TRP A 253 -25.37 -10.49 9.91
CA TRP A 253 -26.59 -10.12 10.65
C TRP A 253 -26.86 -11.06 11.82
N GLN A 254 -26.10 -12.17 11.93
CA GLN A 254 -26.23 -13.16 12.99
C GLN A 254 -26.16 -12.55 14.41
N PRO A 255 -25.17 -11.72 14.77
CA PRO A 255 -25.11 -11.12 16.11
C PRO A 255 -26.36 -10.32 16.46
N LEU A 256 -26.90 -9.55 15.50
CA LEU A 256 -28.14 -8.81 15.67
C LEU A 256 -29.35 -9.75 15.85
N MET A 257 -29.43 -10.82 15.07
CA MET A 257 -30.49 -11.84 15.21
C MET A 257 -30.38 -12.61 16.53
N THR A 258 -29.17 -12.88 17.02
CA THR A 258 -28.93 -13.55 18.30
C THR A 258 -29.33 -12.64 19.48
N LEU A 259 -29.14 -11.32 19.34
CA LEU A 259 -29.59 -10.32 20.31
C LEU A 259 -31.09 -10.03 20.24
N TRP A 260 -31.74 -10.30 19.10
CA TRP A 260 -33.19 -10.17 18.89
C TRP A 260 -33.99 -11.39 19.38
N GLN A 261 -33.43 -12.18 20.31
CA GLN A 261 -34.21 -13.19 21.02
C GLN A 261 -34.79 -12.57 22.29
N TRP A 262 -36.09 -12.74 22.54
CA TRP A 262 -36.77 -12.20 23.72
C TRP A 262 -36.15 -12.66 25.06
N ASP A 263 -35.45 -13.80 25.04
CA ASP A 263 -34.71 -14.33 26.18
C ASP A 263 -33.33 -13.70 26.41
N ALA A 264 -32.83 -12.87 25.47
CA ALA A 264 -31.52 -12.25 25.60
C ALA A 264 -31.53 -11.18 26.71
N PRO A 265 -30.72 -11.32 27.79
CA PRO A 265 -30.63 -10.33 28.86
C PRO A 265 -30.32 -8.89 28.39
N PRO A 266 -29.43 -8.66 27.39
CA PRO A 266 -29.12 -7.32 26.90
C PRO A 266 -30.33 -6.61 26.30
N LEU A 267 -31.16 -7.30 25.52
CA LEU A 267 -32.36 -6.74 24.89
C LEU A 267 -33.36 -6.29 25.96
N ARG A 268 -33.59 -7.12 26.98
CA ARG A 268 -34.49 -6.79 28.10
C ARG A 268 -33.99 -5.59 28.90
N HIS A 269 -32.69 -5.50 29.15
CA HIS A 269 -32.10 -4.35 29.83
C HIS A 269 -32.16 -3.09 28.97
N ALA A 270 -31.91 -3.20 27.66
CA ALA A 270 -32.02 -2.08 26.72
C ALA A 270 -33.48 -1.59 26.61
N ILE A 271 -34.46 -2.48 26.51
CA ILE A 271 -35.89 -2.15 26.50
C ILE A 271 -36.31 -1.51 27.83
N ARG A 272 -35.89 -2.05 28.98
CA ARG A 272 -36.18 -1.42 30.28
C ARG A 272 -35.51 -0.07 30.44
N ALA A 273 -34.28 0.09 29.98
CA ALA A 273 -33.58 1.37 30.01
C ALA A 273 -34.26 2.39 29.08
N ALA A 274 -34.65 1.97 27.87
CA ALA A 274 -35.40 2.80 26.93
C ALA A 274 -36.78 3.19 27.50
N LEU A 275 -37.49 2.25 28.13
CA LEU A 275 -38.74 2.54 28.84
C LEU A 275 -38.53 3.45 30.05
N ALA A 276 -37.48 3.24 30.85
CA ALA A 276 -37.19 4.07 32.01
C ALA A 276 -36.84 5.52 31.60
N VAL A 277 -36.03 5.69 30.57
CA VAL A 277 -35.71 6.99 29.96
C VAL A 277 -36.97 7.61 29.34
N GLY A 278 -37.78 6.81 28.64
CA GLY A 278 -39.04 7.25 28.06
C GLY A 278 -40.05 7.71 29.10
N THR A 279 -40.18 7.00 30.22
CA THR A 279 -41.02 7.43 31.36
C THR A 279 -40.46 8.67 32.06
N GLY A 280 -39.13 8.84 32.08
CA GLY A 280 -38.49 10.05 32.61
C GLY A 280 -38.72 11.29 31.75
N TYR A 281 -39.00 11.14 30.45
CA TYR A 281 -39.41 12.22 29.55
C TYR A 281 -40.92 12.48 29.53
N ALA A 282 -41.72 11.55 30.07
CA ALA A 282 -43.18 11.65 30.16
C ALA A 282 -43.67 12.36 31.44
N ILE A 283 -42.76 12.62 32.40
CA ILE A 283 -42.97 13.40 33.64
C ILE A 283 -42.35 14.78 33.47
#